data_AF-A0A7J9NWJ6-F1
#
_entry.id   AF-A0A7J9NWJ6-F1
#
_cell.length_a   1.000
_cell.length_b   1.000
_cell.length_c   1.000
_cell.angle_alpha   90.00
_cell.angle_beta   90.00
_cell.angle_gamma   90.00
#
_symmetry.space_group_name_H-M   'P 1'
#
loop_
_entity.id
_entity.type
_entity.pdbx_description
1 polymer ?
#
loop_
_entity_poly.entity_id
_entity_poly.type
_entity_poly.pdbx_seq_one_letter_code
_entity_poly.pdbx_strand_id
1 'polypeptide(L)' 'MKMVKRGWKKPRCVFPTFAAEVVEHGNSATVSPALPKEYVGKKCLITILDDDEESTMFVEDKNKTK' A
#
# COMPACT_ATOMS: atom_id res chain seq x y z
N MET A 1 -9.67 -0.18 -10.96
CA MET A 1 -11.11 -0.48 -10.83
C MET A 1 -11.75 0.57 -9.93
N LYS A 2 -12.96 1.06 -10.23
CA LYS A 2 -13.68 2.02 -9.36
C LYS A 2 -14.86 1.30 -8.70
N MET A 3 -14.93 1.33 -7.37
CA MET A 3 -15.99 0.66 -6.60
C MET A 3 -16.89 1.69 -5.90
N VAL A 4 -18.18 1.41 -5.86
CA VAL A 4 -19.18 2.20 -5.13
C VAL A 4 -19.83 1.29 -4.10
N LYS A 5 -19.64 1.59 -2.81
CA LYS A 5 -20.28 0.90 -1.68
C LYS A 5 -21.36 1.82 -1.09
N ARG A 6 -22.50 1.25 -0.66
CA ARG A 6 -23.61 2.01 -0.05
C ARG A 6 -23.08 2.85 1.11
N GLY A 7 -23.32 4.17 1.07
CA GLY A 7 -22.83 5.13 2.07
C GLY A 7 -21.53 5.86 1.70
N TRP A 8 -20.87 5.53 0.60
CA TRP A 8 -19.72 6.30 0.11
C TRP A 8 -20.17 7.53 -0.67
N LYS A 9 -19.68 8.72 -0.28
CA LYS A 9 -20.00 9.98 -0.96
C LYS A 9 -19.32 10.12 -2.34
N LYS A 10 -18.25 9.38 -2.61
CA LYS A 10 -17.48 9.43 -3.87
C LYS A 10 -16.97 8.04 -4.26
N PRO A 11 -16.85 7.72 -5.56
CA PRO A 11 -16.19 6.51 -6.04
C PRO A 11 -14.73 6.48 -5.61
N ARG A 12 -14.22 5.30 -5.26
CA ARG A 12 -12.82 5.11 -4.88
C ARG A 12 -12.12 4.15 -5.82
N CYS A 13 -10.83 4.37 -6.04
CA CYS A 13 -9.97 3.40 -6.69
C CYS A 13 -9.71 2.23 -5.74
N VAL A 14 -9.90 1.02 -6.24
CA VAL A 14 -9.56 -0.22 -5.53
C VAL A 14 -8.40 -0.85 -6.27
N PHE A 15 -7.39 -1.26 -5.50
CA PHE A 15 -6.21 -1.97 -5.97
C PHE A 15 -6.22 -3.35 -5.31
N PRO A 16 -6.00 -4.44 -6.07
CA PRO A 16 -5.79 -5.75 -5.48
C PRO A 16 -4.48 -5.72 -4.68
N THR A 17 -4.55 -6.22 -3.45
CA THR A 17 -3.40 -6.34 -2.54
C THR A 17 -3.11 -7.80 -2.29
N PHE A 18 -1.83 -8.15 -2.23
CA PHE A 18 -1.36 -9.49 -1.90
C PHE A 18 -0.76 -9.46 -0.50
N ALA A 19 -1.17 -10.39 0.37
CA ALA A 19 -0.52 -10.60 1.65
C ALA A 19 0.79 -11.35 1.42
N ALA A 20 1.90 -10.78 1.85
CA ALA A 20 3.23 -11.33 1.65
C ALA A 20 4.20 -10.71 2.65
N GLU A 21 5.31 -11.40 2.87
CA GLU A 21 6.40 -10.96 3.74
C GLU A 21 7.56 -10.42 2.91
N VAL A 22 8.22 -9.40 3.45
CA VAL A 22 9.49 -8.91 2.90
C VAL A 22 10.60 -9.77 3.50
N VAL A 23 11.30 -10.52 2.64
CA VAL A 23 12.37 -11.47 3.04
C VAL A 23 13.70 -11.07 2.40
N GLU A 24 14.80 -11.46 3.04
CA GLU A 24 16.15 -11.23 2.50
C GLU A 24 16.39 -12.03 1.22
N HIS A 25 17.11 -11.42 0.27
CA HIS A 25 17.54 -12.02 -0.98
C HIS A 25 18.90 -11.44 -1.41
N GLY A 26 19.98 -12.05 -0.90
CA GLY A 26 21.34 -11.53 -1.08
C GLY A 26 21.52 -10.21 -0.32
N ASN A 27 22.05 -9.18 -0.99
CA ASN A 27 22.22 -7.83 -0.42
C ASN A 27 20.98 -6.94 -0.63
N SER A 28 19.80 -7.53 -0.79
CA SER A 28 18.55 -6.83 -1.06
C SER A 28 17.39 -7.60 -0.44
N ALA A 29 16.19 -7.02 -0.45
CA ALA A 29 14.97 -7.70 -0.02
C ALA A 29 14.06 -8.02 -1.20
N THR A 30 13.21 -9.03 -1.04
CA THR A 30 12.17 -9.42 -1.99
C THR A 30 10.86 -9.72 -1.26
N VAL A 31 9.78 -9.91 -2.00
CA VAL A 31 8.46 -10.24 -1.46
C VAL A 31 8.20 -11.75 -1.63
N SER A 32 7.77 -12.42 -0.56
CA SER A 32 7.43 -13.84 -0.54
C SER A 32 6.00 -14.06 0.00
N PRO A 33 5.11 -14.76 -0.72
CA PRO A 33 5.35 -15.40 -2.01
C PRO A 33 5.57 -14.39 -3.14
N ALA A 34 6.34 -14.81 -4.15
CA ALA A 34 6.65 -13.96 -5.30
C ALA A 34 5.36 -13.55 -6.06
N LEU A 35 5.34 -12.31 -6.53
CA LEU A 35 4.23 -11.81 -7.35
C LEU A 35 4.16 -12.56 -8.69
N PRO A 36 2.94 -12.77 -9.24
CA PRO A 36 2.75 -13.35 -10.56
C PRO A 36 3.56 -12.64 -11.66
N LYS A 37 4.14 -13.42 -12.59
CA LYS A 37 4.98 -12.90 -13.68
C LYS A 37 4.28 -11.87 -14.58
N GLU A 38 2.97 -11.95 -14.69
CA GLU A 38 2.12 -10.98 -15.43
C GLU A 38 2.16 -9.55 -14.86
N TYR A 39 2.75 -9.34 -13.68
CA TYR A 39 2.94 -8.02 -13.06
C TYR A 39 4.34 -7.45 -13.23
N VAL A 40 5.27 -8.18 -13.85
CA VAL A 40 6.63 -7.68 -14.14
C VAL A 40 6.55 -6.40 -15.00
N GLY A 41 7.28 -5.36 -14.59
CA GLY A 41 7.33 -4.06 -15.26
C GLY A 41 6.16 -3.12 -14.97
N LYS A 42 5.13 -3.57 -14.23
CA LYS A 42 4.03 -2.70 -13.80
C LYS A 42 4.40 -1.93 -12.52
N LYS A 43 3.86 -0.73 -12.36
CA LYS A 43 3.96 0.04 -11.11
C LYS A 43 3.11 -0.64 -10.03
N CYS A 44 3.67 -0.80 -8.84
CA CYS A 44 2.95 -1.34 -7.68
C CYS A 44 2.99 -0.36 -6.50
N LEU A 45 2.04 -0.54 -5.58
CA LEU A 45 2.03 0.08 -4.27
C LEU A 45 2.36 -1.03 -3.26
N ILE A 46 3.31 -0.78 -2.37
CA ILE A 46 3.66 -1.68 -1.27
C ILE A 46 3.30 -0.97 0.03
N THR A 47 2.57 -1.65 0.90
CA THR A 47 2.24 -1.17 2.24
C THR A 47 2.87 -2.12 3.23
N ILE A 48 3.81 -1.62 4.04
CA ILE A 48 4.39 -2.37 5.15
C ILE A 48 3.38 -2.34 6.30
N LEU A 49 3.09 -3.51 6.85
CA LEU A 49 2.24 -3.67 8.02
C LEU A 49 3.18 -3.99 9.18
N ASP A 50 3.46 -3.00 10.02
CA ASP A 50 4.20 -3.21 11.25
C ASP A 50 3.20 -3.63 12.33
N ASP A 51 3.48 -4.73 13.03
CA ASP A 51 2.67 -5.19 14.17
C ASP A 51 2.91 -4.34 15.43
N ASP A 52 3.76 -3.31 15.35
CA ASP A 52 4.05 -2.38 16.43
C ASP A 52 2.88 -1.39 16.61
N GLU A 53 2.22 -1.45 17.76
CA GLU A 53 1.13 -0.57 18.20
C GLU A 53 1.55 0.91 18.45
N GLU A 54 2.40 1.51 17.62
CA GLU A 54 2.75 2.94 17.75
C GLU A 54 2.57 3.73 16.45
N SER A 55 1.30 3.88 16.06
CA SER A 55 0.89 4.80 15.00
C SER A 55 1.03 6.26 15.44
N THR A 56 2.16 6.91 15.14
CA THR A 56 2.24 8.39 15.15
C THR A 56 2.14 8.93 13.72
N MET A 57 0.91 9.23 13.29
CA MET A 57 0.69 10.00 12.07
C MET A 57 1.03 11.47 12.32
N PHE A 58 2.18 11.96 11.84
CA PHE A 58 2.39 13.39 11.62
C PHE A 58 1.76 13.79 10.28
N VAL A 59 0.53 14.29 10.32
CA VAL A 59 -0.04 15.05 9.21
C VAL A 59 0.34 16.52 9.44
N GLU A 60 1.36 17.01 8.73
CA GLU A 60 1.57 18.46 8.62
C GLU A 60 0.45 19.08 7.77
N ASP A 61 -0.55 19.66 8.43
CA ASP A 61 -1.49 20.58 7.80
C ASP A 61 -0.77 21.87 7.41
N LYS A 62 -0.30 21.97 6.16
CA LYS A 62 0.10 23.26 5.57
C LYS A 62 -1.11 23.95 4.96
N ASN A 63 -2.03 24.36 5.83
CA ASN A 63 -2.97 25.44 5.53
C ASN A 63 -2.80 26.53 6.59
N LYS A 64 -1.71 27.31 6.44
CA LYS A 64 -1.56 28.59 7.14
C LYS A 64 -1.77 29.70 6.11
N THR A 65 -3.04 30.01 5.88
CA THR A 65 -3.46 31.24 5.24
C THR A 65 -3.08 32.39 6.19
N LYS A 66 -2.26 33.32 5.71
CA LYS A 66 -2.26 34.71 6.15
C LYS A 66 -2.19 35.57 4.89
#